data_AF-A0A1I7U1B9-F1
#
_entry.id   AF-A0A1I7U1B9-F1
#
_cell.length_a   1.000
_cell.length_b   1.000
_cell.length_c   1.000
_cell.angle_alpha   90.00
_cell.angle_beta   90.00
_cell.angle_gamma   90.00
#
_symmetry.space_group_name_H-M   'P 1'
#
loop_
_entity.id
_entity.type
_entity.pdbx_description
1 polymer ?
#
loop_
_entity_poly.entity_id
_entity_poly.type
_entity_poly.pdbx_seq_one_letter_code
_entity_poly.pdbx_strand_id
1 'polypeptide(L)'
;MCSDLDVKEVLKDCGGELMDPRTSRIKFSDLCYPDKWIHGGIHIRRNDGRLAVIELTGDYLIKEDSNVTEKNIEKYLKTVELWNSRDSTWEEDWFHIYIF
;
A
#
# COMPACT_ATOMS: atom_id res chain seq x y z
N MET A 1 27.37 -1.96 3.08
CA MET A 1 26.15 -1.19 3.36
C MET A 1 25.17 -1.55 2.27
N CYS A 2 24.05 -2.21 2.58
CA CYS A 2 22.93 -2.20 1.64
C CYS A 2 22.51 -0.73 1.53
N SER A 3 22.57 -0.16 0.34
CA SER A 3 22.05 1.18 0.08
C SER A 3 20.57 1.19 0.43
N ASP A 4 20.15 2.14 1.25
CA ASP A 4 18.74 2.34 1.57
C ASP A 4 17.97 2.48 0.25
N LEU A 5 16.99 1.59 0.05
CA LEU A 5 16.30 1.44 -1.22
C LEU A 5 15.15 2.46 -1.26
N ASP A 6 15.29 3.54 -2.04
CA ASP A 6 14.21 4.52 -2.19
C ASP A 6 13.06 3.89 -2.99
N VAL A 7 11.94 3.69 -2.30
CA VAL A 7 10.72 3.07 -2.82
C VAL A 7 10.21 3.81 -4.05
N LYS A 8 10.38 5.13 -4.09
CA LYS A 8 9.91 5.95 -5.21
C LYS A 8 10.68 5.64 -6.49
N GLU A 9 11.99 5.49 -6.40
CA GLU A 9 12.82 5.17 -7.57
C GLU A 9 12.56 3.73 -8.05
N VAL A 10 12.27 2.79 -7.15
CA VAL A 10 11.90 1.41 -7.52
C VAL A 10 10.56 1.37 -8.27
N LEU A 11 9.60 2.21 -7.88
CA LEU A 11 8.22 2.17 -8.41
C LEU A 11 7.96 3.17 -9.54
N LYS A 12 8.90 4.07 -9.82
CA LYS A 12 8.80 5.18 -10.79
C LYS A 12 8.22 4.78 -12.14
N ASP A 13 8.67 3.65 -12.68
CA ASP A 13 8.27 3.16 -14.00
C ASP A 13 7.24 2.02 -13.94
N CYS A 14 6.76 1.69 -12.74
CA CYS A 14 5.77 0.63 -12.54
C CYS A 14 4.32 1.11 -12.68
N GLY A 15 4.09 2.43 -12.80
CA GLY A 15 2.73 2.99 -12.87
C GLY A 15 1.94 2.80 -11.56
N GLY A 16 2.64 2.88 -10.43
CA GLY A 16 2.02 2.77 -9.11
C GLY A 16 1.16 4.00 -8.78
N GLU A 17 -0.07 3.76 -8.33
CA GLU A 17 -0.99 4.79 -7.85
C GLU A 17 -1.18 4.65 -6.34
N LEU A 18 -0.93 5.73 -5.60
CA LEU A 18 -1.15 5.77 -4.15
C LEU A 18 -2.65 5.97 -3.88
N MET A 19 -3.27 4.98 -3.21
CA MET A 19 -4.71 4.94 -2.99
C MET A 19 -5.08 5.29 -1.54
N ASP A 20 -6.13 6.09 -1.39
CA ASP A 20 -6.63 6.52 -0.08
C ASP A 20 -7.32 5.35 0.65
N PRO A 21 -6.93 5.03 1.90
CA PRO A 21 -7.52 3.93 2.67
C PRO A 21 -9.01 4.12 2.96
N ARG A 22 -9.52 5.36 2.95
CA ARG A 22 -10.92 5.69 3.22
C ARG A 22 -11.84 5.35 2.04
N THR A 23 -11.30 5.26 0.82
CA THR A 23 -12.09 5.07 -0.40
C THR A 23 -11.72 3.80 -1.17
N SER A 24 -10.48 3.32 -1.03
CA SER A 24 -9.98 2.13 -1.70
C SER A 24 -9.92 0.95 -0.73
N ARG A 25 -10.61 -0.13 -1.08
CA ARG A 25 -10.60 -1.38 -0.32
C ARG A 25 -10.56 -2.58 -1.26
N ILE A 26 -9.72 -3.56 -0.93
CA ILE A 26 -9.59 -4.81 -1.68
C ILE A 26 -9.84 -5.97 -0.73
N LYS A 27 -10.84 -6.78 -1.07
CA LYS A 27 -11.14 -8.03 -0.38
C LYS A 27 -10.23 -9.13 -0.90
N PHE A 28 -9.67 -9.92 0.00
CA PHE A 28 -8.95 -11.13 -0.34
C PHE A 28 -9.17 -12.23 0.69
N SER A 29 -8.93 -13.46 0.26
CA SER A 29 -9.00 -14.66 1.09
C SER A 29 -7.63 -15.33 1.13
N ASP A 30 -7.17 -15.73 2.31
CA ASP A 30 -6.05 -16.65 2.45
C ASP A 30 -6.48 -17.93 3.18
N LEU A 31 -5.57 -18.91 3.28
CA LEU A 31 -5.85 -20.21 3.90
C LEU A 31 -6.27 -20.10 5.38
N CYS A 32 -5.91 -19.02 6.07
CA CYS A 32 -6.14 -18.83 7.49
C CYS A 32 -7.38 -17.95 7.77
N TYR A 33 -7.70 -17.03 6.85
CA TYR A 33 -8.77 -16.05 7.00
C TYR A 33 -9.46 -15.82 5.65
N PRO A 34 -10.75 -16.19 5.52
CA PRO A 34 -11.48 -16.08 4.26
C PRO A 34 -11.83 -14.64 3.88
N ASP A 35 -11.83 -13.71 4.84
CA ASP A 35 -12.28 -12.33 4.66
C ASP A 35 -11.26 -11.34 5.22
N LYS A 36 -10.22 -11.04 4.45
CA LYS A 36 -9.28 -9.95 4.76
C LYS A 36 -9.50 -8.77 3.83
N TRP A 37 -9.25 -7.57 4.35
CA TRP A 37 -9.36 -6.33 3.61
C TRP A 37 -8.07 -5.52 3.68
N ILE A 38 -7.59 -5.10 2.51
CA ILE A 38 -6.53 -4.10 2.37
C ILE A 38 -7.19 -2.76 2.09
N HIS A 39 -6.84 -1.75 2.89
CA HIS A 39 -7.33 -0.39 2.72
C HIS A 39 -6.21 0.49 2.15
N GLY A 40 -6.45 1.09 0.98
CA GLY A 40 -5.49 1.96 0.32
C GLY A 40 -4.32 1.17 -0.29
N GLY A 41 -3.11 1.68 -0.11
CA GLY A 41 -1.88 1.06 -0.63
C GLY A 41 -1.41 1.66 -1.94
N ILE A 42 -0.27 1.19 -2.46
CA ILE A 42 0.17 1.51 -3.81
C ILE A 42 -0.34 0.43 -4.75
N HIS A 43 -1.21 0.82 -5.67
CA HIS A 43 -1.84 -0.06 -6.65
C HIS A 43 -1.02 -0.03 -7.93
N ILE A 44 -0.53 -1.18 -8.36
CA ILE A 44 0.23 -1.35 -9.60
C ILE A 44 -0.59 -2.25 -10.50
N ARG A 45 -1.11 -1.67 -11.60
CA ARG A 45 -1.93 -2.40 -12.56
C ARG A 45 -1.11 -2.75 -13.79
N ARG A 46 -1.02 -4.04 -14.08
CA ARG A 46 -0.39 -4.54 -15.32
C ARG A 46 -1.35 -4.43 -16.51
N ASN A 47 -0.79 -4.45 -17.72
CA ASN A 47 -1.54 -4.45 -18.98
C ASN A 47 -2.49 -5.65 -19.15
N ASP A 48 -2.22 -6.76 -18.46
CA ASP A 48 -3.08 -7.95 -18.43
C ASP A 48 -4.23 -7.83 -17.41
N GLY A 49 -4.37 -6.67 -16.76
CA GLY A 49 -5.42 -6.39 -15.77
C GLY A 49 -5.10 -6.85 -14.35
N ARG A 50 -4.00 -7.60 -14.14
CA ARG A 50 -3.58 -8.05 -12.81
C ARG A 50 -3.21 -6.86 -11.94
N LEU A 51 -3.50 -7.00 -10.64
CA LEU A 51 -3.29 -5.94 -9.66
C LEU A 51 -2.30 -6.41 -8.60
N ALA A 52 -1.21 -5.67 -8.45
CA ALA A 52 -0.36 -5.77 -7.28
C ALA A 52 -0.65 -4.62 -6.33
N VAL A 53 -0.68 -4.90 -5.03
CA VAL A 53 -0.91 -3.91 -3.98
C VAL A 53 0.23 -3.97 -3.00
N ILE A 54 0.92 -2.84 -2.83
CA ILE A 54 1.89 -2.65 -1.76
C ILE A 54 1.15 -2.02 -0.59
N GLU A 55 1.05 -2.76 0.50
CA GLU A 55 0.34 -2.35 1.71
C GLU A 55 1.21 -1.41 2.54
N LEU A 56 0.61 -0.36 3.09
CA LEU A 56 1.32 0.75 3.75
C LEU A 56 1.20 0.73 5.26
N THR A 57 0.12 0.18 5.79
CA THR A 57 -0.30 0.38 7.18
C THR A 57 0.21 -0.71 8.12
N GLY A 58 0.66 -1.85 7.61
CA GLY A 58 0.98 -3.05 8.38
C GLY A 58 -0.25 -3.72 9.00
N ASP A 59 -1.46 -3.24 8.69
CA ASP A 59 -2.71 -3.63 9.33
C ASP A 59 -3.72 -4.08 8.26
N TYR A 60 -4.03 -5.37 8.25
CA TYR A 60 -5.17 -5.91 7.50
C TYR A 60 -6.40 -5.97 8.42
N LEU A 61 -7.52 -5.45 7.92
CA LEU A 61 -8.76 -5.51 8.68
C LEU A 61 -9.48 -6.83 8.39
N ILE A 62 -9.86 -7.54 9.47
CA ILE A 62 -10.51 -8.87 9.40
C ILE A 62 -12.05 -8.73 9.32
N LYS A 63 -12.61 -7.55 9.59
CA LYS A 63 -14.06 -7.30 9.44
C LYS A 63 -14.33 -6.28 8.34
N GLU A 64 -15.36 -6.54 7.54
CA GLU A 64 -15.82 -5.69 6.43
C GLU A 64 -16.22 -4.27 6.88
N ASP A 65 -16.78 -4.14 8.09
CA ASP A 65 -17.19 -2.86 8.69
C ASP A 65 -16.13 -2.26 9.63
N SER A 66 -14.90 -2.77 9.59
CA SER A 66 -13.81 -2.14 10.34
C SER A 66 -13.54 -0.78 9.74
N ASN A 67 -13.80 0.28 10.50
CA ASN A 67 -13.38 1.60 10.10
C ASN A 67 -11.85 1.65 10.04
N VAL A 68 -11.33 2.30 9.00
CA VAL A 68 -9.91 2.67 8.92
C VAL A 68 -9.57 3.45 10.19
N THR A 69 -8.52 3.04 10.89
CA THR A 69 -8.11 3.72 12.12
C THR A 69 -7.50 5.10 11.79
N GLU A 70 -7.55 6.04 12.72
CA GLU A 70 -6.88 7.34 12.56
C GLU A 70 -5.38 7.17 12.26
N LYS A 71 -4.73 6.17 12.88
CA LYS A 71 -3.33 5.82 12.61
C LYS A 71 -3.08 5.45 11.14
N ASN A 72 -3.99 4.69 10.52
CA ASN A 72 -3.89 4.34 9.10
C ASN A 72 -4.03 5.58 8.22
N ILE A 73 -4.93 6.51 8.57
CA ILE A 73 -5.11 7.77 7.86
C ILE A 73 -3.87 8.65 8.00
N GLU A 74 -3.34 8.82 9.21
CA GLU A 74 -2.12 9.59 9.45
C GLU A 74 -0.91 9.02 8.70
N LYS A 75 -0.75 7.69 8.69
CA LYS A 75 0.34 7.05 7.94
C LYS A 75 0.17 7.29 6.45
N TYR A 76 -1.04 7.15 5.91
CA TYR A 76 -1.33 7.49 4.52
C TYR A 76 -0.98 8.95 4.19
N LEU A 77 -1.40 9.91 5.03
CA LEU A 77 -1.11 11.33 4.78
C LEU A 77 0.40 11.62 4.77
N LYS A 78 1.17 11.03 5.67
CA LYS A 78 2.64 11.11 5.65
C LYS A 78 3.24 10.49 4.38
N THR A 79 2.71 9.34 3.96
CA THR A 79 3.13 8.70 2.71
C THR A 79 2.80 9.57 1.50
N VAL A 80 1.65 10.24 1.46
CA VAL A 80 1.29 11.19 0.40
C VAL A 80 2.28 12.35 0.33
N GLU A 81 2.68 12.91 1.47
CA GLU A 81 3.70 13.97 1.52
C GLU A 81 5.05 13.49 0.97
N LEU A 82 5.51 12.31 1.39
CA LEU A 82 6.76 11.70 0.91
C LEU A 82 6.73 11.35 -0.57
N TRP A 83 5.60 10.81 -1.04
CA TRP A 83 5.36 10.41 -2.42
C TRP A 83 5.42 11.59 -3.39
N ASN A 84 4.83 12.72 -2.99
CA ASN A 84 4.81 13.94 -3.81
C ASN A 84 6.04 14.84 -3.63
N SER A 85 6.82 14.62 -2.57
CA SER A 85 8.06 15.35 -2.34
C SER A 85 9.13 14.89 -3.32
N ARG A 86 9.85 15.86 -3.91
CA ARG A 86 10.91 15.60 -4.88
C ARG A 86 12.26 15.28 -4.23
N ASP A 87 12.47 15.79 -3.02
CA ASP A 87 13.78 15.82 -2.36
C ASP A 87 13.87 14.90 -1.13
N SER A 88 12.78 14.23 -0.75
CA SER A 88 12.79 13.26 0.35
C SER A 88 12.99 11.84 -0.18
N THR A 89 13.78 11.01 0.49
CA THR A 89 13.80 9.56 0.25
C THR A 89 12.64 8.91 1.01
N TRP A 90 12.08 7.84 0.47
CA TRP A 90 11.16 6.99 1.22
C TRP A 90 11.83 5.64 1.50
N GLU A 91 12.27 5.49 2.75
CA GLU A 91 12.97 4.32 3.26
C GLU A 91 12.03 3.56 4.19
N GLU A 92 11.89 2.26 3.97
CA GLU A 92 11.12 1.34 4.81
C GLU A 92 11.87 0.00 4.89
N ASP A 93 11.79 -0.64 6.06
CA ASP A 93 12.52 -1.88 6.33
C ASP A 93 11.92 -3.09 5.59
N TRP A 94 10.60 -3.09 5.37
CA TRP A 94 9.89 -4.18 4.70
C TRP A 94 8.53 -3.74 4.17
N PHE A 95 8.06 -4.44 3.14
CA PHE A 95 6.73 -4.25 2.55
C PHE A 95 5.96 -5.55 2.46
N HIS A 96 4.64 -5.48 2.62
CA HIS A 96 3.74 -6.55 2.22
C HIS A 96 3.22 -6.27 0.80
N ILE A 97 3.48 -7.22 -0.10
CA ILE A 97 3.03 -7.16 -1.49
C ILE A 97 2.02 -8.27 -1.71
N TYR A 98 0.85 -7.88 -2.20
CA TYR A 98 -0.24 -8.80 -2.56
C TYR A 98 -0.45 -8.75 -4.06
N ILE A 99 -0.60 -9.91 -4.70
CA ILE A 99 -0.82 -10.02 -6.14
C ILE A 99 -2.15 -10.74 -6.36
N PHE A 100 -3.04 -10.10 -7.11
CA PHE A 100 -4.38 -10.55 -7.46
C PHE A 100 -4.50 -10.86 -8.95
#